data_AF-A0A845U7B4-F1
#
_entry.id   AF-A0A845U7B4-F1
#
_cell.length_a   1.000
_cell.length_b   1.000
_cell.length_c   1.000
_cell.angle_alpha   90.00
_cell.angle_beta   90.00
_cell.angle_gamma   90.00
#
_symmetry.space_group_name_H-M   'P 1'
#
loop_
_entity.id
_entity.type
_entity.pdbx_description
1 polymer ?
#
loop_
_entity_poly.entity_id
_entity_poly.type
_entity_poly.pdbx_seq_one_letter_code
_entity_poly.pdbx_strand_id
1 'polypeptide(L)' 'MICCPAMADFLSKEELQALSDELSKLSPWHVREFYQKVWAACGLAAGVPRPRVIQELVTAWKLLRKWK' A
#
# COMPACT_ATOMS: atom_id res chain seq x y z
N MET A 1 -6.41 -22.07 -2.60
CA MET A 1 -6.23 -20.62 -2.82
C MET A 1 -7.02 -20.25 -4.05
N ILE A 2 -8.26 -19.79 -3.85
CA ILE A 2 -9.13 -19.37 -4.96
C ILE A 2 -8.79 -17.92 -5.26
N CYS A 3 -8.07 -17.69 -6.35
CA CYS A 3 -8.01 -16.39 -7.01
C CYS A 3 -9.07 -16.36 -8.11
N CYS A 4 -10.23 -15.72 -7.85
CA CYS A 4 -11.11 -15.07 -8.83
C CYS A 4 -12.34 -14.44 -8.12
N PRO A 5 -13.05 -13.43 -8.69
CA PRO A 5 -12.80 -12.67 -9.91
C PRO A 5 -12.82 -11.13 -9.74
N ALA A 6 -12.51 -10.45 -10.84
CA ALA A 6 -12.35 -9.02 -11.04
C ALA A 6 -13.43 -8.08 -10.47
N MET A 7 -13.00 -7.15 -9.61
CA MET A 7 -13.49 -5.77 -9.53
C MET A 7 -12.27 -4.89 -9.23
N ALA A 8 -11.87 -4.06 -10.20
CA ALA A 8 -10.77 -3.08 -10.16
C ALA A 8 -9.66 -3.33 -9.12
N ASP A 9 -8.60 -4.04 -9.50
CA ASP A 9 -7.42 -4.30 -8.64
C ASP A 9 -6.48 -3.07 -8.54
N PHE A 10 -7.06 -1.87 -8.62
CA PHE A 10 -6.39 -0.59 -8.48
C PHE A 10 -7.28 0.35 -7.66
N LEU A 11 -6.66 1.13 -6.79
CA LEU A 11 -7.32 2.18 -6.02
C LEU A 11 -7.55 3.39 -6.93
N SER A 12 -8.77 3.91 -6.91
CA SER A 12 -9.13 5.22 -7.44
C SER A 12 -8.40 6.34 -6.69
N LYS A 13 -8.50 7.57 -7.21
CA LYS A 13 -7.84 8.73 -6.59
C LYS A 13 -8.42 9.02 -5.21
N GLU A 14 -9.72 8.86 -5.06
CA GLU A 14 -10.48 9.03 -3.84
C GLU A 14 -10.06 7.99 -2.79
N GLU A 15 -9.91 6.73 -3.20
CA GLU A 15 -9.43 5.65 -2.32
C GLU A 15 -7.97 5.84 -1.91
N LEU A 16 -7.12 6.32 -2.83
CA LEU A 16 -5.73 6.68 -2.51
C LEU A 16 -5.64 7.81 -1.48
N GLN A 17 -6.52 8.81 -1.61
CA GLN A 17 -6.59 9.92 -0.67
C GLN A 17 -7.06 9.43 0.70
N ALA A 18 -8.13 8.64 0.75
CA ALA A 18 -8.63 8.04 1.99
C ALA A 18 -7.56 7.19 2.69
N LEU A 19 -6.84 6.34 1.95
CA LEU A 19 -5.72 5.56 2.47
C LEU A 19 -4.62 6.44 3.04
N SER A 20 -4.26 7.52 2.34
CA SER A 20 -3.27 8.48 2.83
C SER A 20 -3.74 9.14 4.12
N ASP A 21 -5.01 9.53 4.21
CA ASP A 21 -5.58 10.17 5.40
C ASP A 21 -5.64 9.20 6.59
N GLU A 22 -5.97 7.93 6.36
CA GLU A 22 -5.94 6.89 7.40
C GLU A 22 -4.53 6.63 7.92
N LEU A 23 -3.56 6.43 7.02
CA LEU A 23 -2.17 6.21 7.40
C LEU A 23 -1.55 7.44 8.09
N SER A 24 -1.99 8.65 7.75
CA SER A 24 -1.51 9.88 8.39
C SER A 24 -1.88 10.00 9.87
N LYS A 25 -2.94 9.31 10.30
CA LYS A 25 -3.38 9.27 11.71
C LYS A 25 -2.54 8.31 12.55
N LEU A 26 -1.75 7.45 11.90
CA LEU A 26 -0.88 6.50 12.57
C LEU A 26 0.44 7.15 12.97
N SER A 27 1.11 6.59 13.99
CA SER A 27 2.47 6.99 14.32
C SER A 27 3.46 6.61 13.20
N PRO A 28 4.62 7.27 13.08
CA PRO A 28 5.69 6.91 12.15
C PRO A 28 6.12 5.44 12.16
N TRP A 29 6.10 4.82 13.34
CA TRP A 29 6.45 3.41 13.50
C TRP A 29 5.43 2.48 12.82
N HIS A 30 4.14 2.71 13.06
CA HIS A 30 3.05 1.94 12.45
C HIS A 30 2.99 2.09 10.91
N VAL A 31 3.29 3.29 10.37
CA VAL A 31 3.37 3.46 8.91
C VAL A 31 4.57 2.71 8.33
N ARG A 32 5.68 2.62 9.06
CA ARG A 32 6.84 1.81 8.66
C ARG A 32 6.52 0.32 8.67
N GLU A 33 5.80 -0.17 9.66
CA GLU A 33 5.34 -1.56 9.71
C GLU A 33 4.41 -1.89 8.53
N PHE A 34 3.43 -1.01 8.26
CA PHE A 34 2.55 -1.13 7.09
C PHE A 34 3.36 -1.20 5.79
N TYR A 35 4.32 -0.30 5.60
CA TYR A 35 5.22 -0.31 4.44
C TYR A 35 5.97 -1.64 4.30
N GLN A 36 6.53 -2.19 5.38
CA GLN A 36 7.27 -3.46 5.34
C GLN A 36 6.38 -4.65 4.97
N LYS A 37 5.16 -4.69 5.49
CA LYS A 37 4.17 -5.73 5.18
C LYS A 37 3.79 -5.71 3.70
N VAL A 38 3.50 -4.53 3.16
CA VAL A 38 3.17 -4.36 1.74
C VAL A 38 4.39 -4.62 0.85
N TRP A 39 5.58 -4.20 1.28
CA TRP A 39 6.84 -4.50 0.58
C TRP A 39 7.10 -6.00 0.45
N ALA A 40 6.89 -6.77 1.52
CA ALA A 40 7.00 -8.21 1.50
C ALA A 40 6.02 -8.86 0.50
N ALA A 41 4.80 -8.33 0.41
CA ALA A 41 3.80 -8.75 -0.58
C ALA A 41 4.15 -8.34 -2.02
N CYS A 42 4.98 -7.30 -2.20
CA CYS A 42 5.50 -6.86 -3.49
C CYS A 42 6.75 -7.63 -3.98
N GLY A 43 7.31 -8.53 -3.17
CA GLY A 43 8.54 -9.24 -3.50
C GLY A 43 8.43 -10.08 -4.77
N LEU A 44 9.40 -9.95 -5.68
CA LEU A 44 9.48 -10.67 -6.96
C LEU A 44 9.43 -12.20 -6.82
N ALA A 45 9.81 -12.75 -5.66
CA ALA A 45 9.68 -14.17 -5.36
C ALA A 45 8.23 -14.68 -5.41
N ALA A 46 7.25 -13.77 -5.26
CA ALA A 46 5.81 -14.07 -5.33
C ALA A 46 5.18 -13.77 -6.71
N GLY A 47 5.96 -13.29 -7.69
CA GLY A 47 5.48 -12.89 -9.02
C GLY A 47 5.25 -11.38 -9.16
N VAL A 48 4.60 -10.97 -10.27
CA VAL A 48 4.29 -9.56 -10.53
C VAL A 48 3.22 -9.09 -9.53
N PRO A 49 3.50 -8.07 -8.71
CA PRO A 49 2.55 -7.63 -7.70
C PRO A 49 1.33 -6.93 -8.30
N ARG A 50 0.24 -7.07 -7.58
CA ARG A 50 -1.06 -6.45 -7.87
C ARG A 50 -0.96 -4.91 -7.83
N PRO A 51 -1.56 -4.16 -8.78
CA PRO A 51 -1.45 -2.70 -8.83
C PRO A 51 -1.83 -2.01 -7.51
N ARG A 52 -2.87 -2.49 -6.83
CA ARG A 52 -3.27 -2.02 -5.50
C ARG A 52 -2.14 -2.09 -4.46
N VAL A 53 -1.40 -3.19 -4.43
CA VAL A 53 -0.29 -3.39 -3.46
C VAL A 53 0.82 -2.37 -3.73
N ILE A 54 1.11 -2.09 -5.00
CA ILE A 54 2.08 -1.04 -5.39
C ILE A 54 1.59 0.34 -4.93
N GLN A 55 0.29 0.64 -5.12
CA GLN A 55 -0.29 1.93 -4.72
C GLN A 55 -0.26 2.14 -3.20
N GLU A 56 -0.57 1.10 -2.42
CA GLU A 56 -0.45 1.11 -0.96
C GLU A 56 1.00 1.35 -0.52
N LEU A 57 1.96 0.66 -1.15
CA LEU A 57 3.39 0.79 -0.86
C LEU A 57 3.89 2.22 -1.09
N VAL A 58 3.57 2.79 -2.26
CA VAL A 58 3.98 4.15 -2.64
C VAL A 58 3.35 5.20 -1.73
N THR A 59 2.10 4.99 -1.31
CA THR A 59 1.39 5.92 -0.42
C THR A 59 2.06 5.97 0.95
N ALA A 60 2.35 4.81 1.54
CA ALA A 60 3.07 4.72 2.81
C ALA A 60 4.48 5.33 2.72
N TRP A 61 5.22 5.07 1.63
CA TRP A 61 6.54 5.66 1.41
C TRP A 61 6.50 7.18 1.33
N LYS A 62 5.52 7.75 0.62
CA LYS A 62 5.35 9.21 0.53
C LYS A 62 5.10 9.85 1.89
N LEU A 63 4.28 9.22 2.74
CA LEU A 63 4.03 9.70 4.10
C LEU A 63 5.30 9.64 4.95
N LEU A 64 6.03 8.53 4.93
CA LEU A 64 7.31 8.40 5.65
C LEU A 64 8.34 9.44 5.19
N ARG A 65 8.37 9.79 3.90
CA ARG A 65 9.25 10.85 3.39
C ARG A 65 8.86 12.25 3.84
N LYS A 66 7.58 12.53 4.10
CA LYS A 66 7.13 13.83 4.62
C LYS A 66 7.50 14.04 6.09
N TRP A 67 7.73 12.96 6.84
CA TRP A 67 8.13 13.01 8.25
C TRP A 67 9.64 13.03 8.49
N LYS A 68 10.44 13.06 7.42
CA LYS A 68 11.88 13.35 7.45
C LYS A 68 12.10 14.83 7.19
#